data_AF-A0AA38CN76-F1
#
_entry.id   AF-A0AA38CN76-F1
#
_cell.length_a   1.000
_cell.length_b   1.000
_cell.length_c   1.000
_cell.angle_alpha   90.00
_cell.angle_beta   90.00
_cell.angle_gamma   90.00
#
_symmetry.space_group_name_H-M   'P 1'
#
loop_
_entity.id
_entity.type
_entity.pdbx_description
1 polymer ?
#
loop_
_entity_poly.entity_id
_entity_poly.type
_entity_poly.pdbx_seq_one_letter_code
_entity_poly.pdbx_strand_id
1 'polypeptide(L)' 'MEDVVGILVVRIIKGTNLAVRDLWSSDPYVVVRLGHQSVRTRVIKKNLNPVWDEELSVSIAKSTPLYLKL' A
#
# COMPACT_ATOMS: atom_id res chain seq x y z
N MET A 1 -18.25 -16.64 8.50
CA MET A 1 -17.80 -15.24 8.34
C MET A 1 -16.52 -15.17 9.15
N GLU A 2 -15.40 -14.78 8.55
CA GLU A 2 -14.17 -14.65 9.33
C GLU A 2 -14.39 -13.60 10.42
N ASP A 3 -14.15 -13.96 11.68
CA ASP A 3 -14.34 -13.03 12.80
C ASP A 3 -13.31 -11.90 12.67
N VAL A 4 -13.79 -10.72 12.32
CA VAL A 4 -12.99 -9.50 12.23
C VAL A 4 -12.62 -9.08 13.64
N VAL A 5 -11.32 -9.05 13.92
CA VAL A 5 -10.75 -8.68 15.22
C VAL A 5 -10.45 -7.18 15.27
N GLY A 6 -10.23 -6.54 14.13
CA GLY A 6 -9.99 -5.10 14.06
C GLY A 6 -9.80 -4.58 12.63
N ILE A 7 -9.48 -3.30 12.52
CA ILE A 7 -9.17 -2.62 11.26
C ILE A 7 -7.74 -2.07 11.37
N LEU A 8 -6.90 -2.40 10.40
CA LEU A 8 -5.59 -1.76 10.23
C LEU A 8 -5.74 -0.62 9.23
N VAL A 9 -5.48 0.60 9.69
CA VAL A 9 -5.38 1.79 8.84
C VAL A 9 -3.92 2.05 8.53
N VAL A 10 -3.57 2.05 7.26
CA VAL A 10 -2.22 2.33 6.76
C VAL A 10 -2.24 3.65 6.02
N ARG A 11 -1.53 4.65 6.55
CA ARG A 11 -1.35 5.94 5.89
C ARG A 11 -0.07 5.94 5.06
N ILE A 12 -0.23 6.01 3.74
CA ILE A 12 0.88 6.09 2.78
C ILE A 12 1.15 7.57 2.49
N ILE A 13 2.25 8.08 3.04
CA ILE A 13 2.60 9.50 2.92
C ILE A 13 3.28 9.77 1.56
N LYS A 14 4.49 9.24 1.35
CA LYS A 14 5.31 9.54 0.18
C LYS A 14 6.33 8.44 -0.14
N GLY A 15 6.77 8.42 -1.39
CA GLY A 15 7.97 7.73 -1.85
C GLY A 15 9.13 8.72 -2.00
N THR A 16 10.36 8.26 -1.90
CA THR A 16 11.55 9.13 -2.05
C THR A 16 12.59 8.40 -2.88
N ASN A 17 13.08 9.05 -3.93
CA ASN A 17 14.08 8.53 -4.86
C ASN A 17 13.76 7.12 -5.37
N LEU A 18 12.52 6.92 -5.83
CA LEU A 18 12.09 5.66 -6.41
C LEU A 18 12.88 5.35 -7.68
N ALA A 19 13.04 4.06 -7.97
CA ALA A 19 13.74 3.63 -9.17
C ALA A 19 12.99 4.07 -10.44
N VAL A 20 13.75 4.50 -11.45
CA VAL A 20 13.26 4.68 -12.82
C VAL A 20 12.97 3.30 -13.41
N ARG A 21 11.72 3.11 -13.87
CA ARG A 21 11.26 1.87 -14.50
C ARG A 21 10.69 2.11 -15.91
N ASP A 22 10.52 3.38 -16.30
CA ASP A 22 10.25 3.81 -17.67
C ASP A 22 11.50 4.48 -18.29
N LEU A 23 11.34 5.24 -19.39
CA LEU A 23 12.45 5.92 -20.06
C LEU A 23 13.22 6.90 -19.17
N TRP A 24 12.52 7.68 -18.35
CA TRP A 24 13.10 8.75 -17.53
C TRP A 24 12.53 8.84 -16.11
N SER A 25 11.43 8.11 -15.84
CA SER A 25 10.70 8.20 -14.57
C SER A 25 9.95 6.88 -14.29
N SER A 26 8.97 6.93 -13.40
CA SER A 26 8.05 5.83 -13.08
C SER A 26 6.66 6.39 -12.77
N ASP A 27 5.65 5.53 -12.88
CA ASP A 27 4.27 5.78 -12.43
C ASP A 27 3.96 5.01 -11.12
N PRO A 28 4.51 5.42 -9.95
CA PRO A 28 4.43 4.61 -8.75
C PRO A 28 3.05 4.58 -8.07
N TYR A 29 2.78 3.45 -7.41
CA TYR A 29 1.67 3.21 -6.49
C TYR A 29 2.09 2.19 -5.42
N VAL A 30 1.39 2.14 -4.28
CA VAL A 30 1.65 1.18 -3.20
C VAL A 30 0.48 0.21 -3.10
N VAL A 31 0.80 -1.07 -2.89
CA VAL A 31 -0.19 -2.13 -2.61
C VAL A 31 0.02 -2.63 -1.19
N VAL A 32 -1.03 -2.55 -0.38
CA VAL A 32 -1.08 -3.13 0.96
C VAL A 32 -1.82 -4.46 0.86
N ARG A 33 -1.17 -5.54 1.31
CA ARG A 33 -1.73 -6.90 1.31
C ARG A 33 -1.81 -7.43 2.74
N LEU A 34 -2.98 -7.96 3.11
CA LEU A 34 -3.21 -8.60 4.40
C LEU A 34 -4.07 -9.86 4.17
N GLY A 35 -3.44 -11.04 4.26
CA GLY A 35 -4.09 -12.30 3.90
C GLY A 35 -4.56 -12.29 2.44
N HIS A 36 -5.87 -12.47 2.22
CA HIS A 36 -6.50 -12.41 0.90
C HIS A 36 -6.95 -10.99 0.49
N GLN A 37 -6.82 -10.00 1.37
CA GLN A 37 -7.16 -8.62 1.08
C GLN A 37 -5.99 -7.90 0.42
N SER A 38 -6.28 -7.13 -0.62
CA SER A 38 -5.32 -6.29 -1.31
C SER A 38 -5.97 -4.96 -1.65
N VAL A 39 -5.42 -3.87 -1.12
CA VAL A 39 -5.84 -2.50 -1.41
C VAL A 39 -4.64 -1.72 -1.95
N ARG A 40 -4.87 -0.68 -2.75
CA ARG A 40 -3.79 0.07 -3.39
C ARG A 40 -4.09 1.56 -3.42
N THR A 41 -3.03 2.37 -3.46
CA THR A 41 -3.14 3.81 -3.64
C THR A 41 -3.48 4.16 -5.09
N ARG A 42 -3.81 5.44 -5.34
CA ARG A 42 -3.75 5.98 -6.71
C ARG A 42 -2.34 5.90 -7.30
N VAL A 43 -2.28 5.87 -8.63
CA VAL A 43 -1.03 5.98 -9.39
C VAL A 43 -0.68 7.46 -9.56
N ILE A 44 0.56 7.83 -9.27
CA ILE A 44 1.08 9.17 -9.57
C ILE A 44 2.00 9.07 -10.77
N LYS A 45 1.70 9.80 -11.85
CA LYS A 45 2.43 9.66 -13.11
C LYS A 45 3.79 10.37 -13.09
N LYS A 46 4.79 9.75 -13.70
CA LYS A 46 6.13 10.27 -13.99
C LYS A 46 6.79 10.97 -12.80
N ASN A 47 6.70 10.40 -11.61
CA ASN A 47 7.25 11.00 -10.41
C ASN A 47 8.01 9.99 -9.54
N LEU A 48 9.30 10.21 -9.32
CA LEU A 48 10.13 9.37 -8.45
C LEU A 48 10.05 9.76 -6.96
N ASN A 49 9.38 10.87 -6.65
CA ASN A 49 9.12 11.37 -5.30
C ASN A 49 7.61 11.62 -5.11
N PRO A 50 6.77 10.60 -5.30
CA PRO A 50 5.31 10.75 -5.19
C PRO A 50 4.89 11.08 -3.76
N VAL A 51 3.92 11.98 -3.61
CA VAL A 51 3.20 12.19 -2.35
C VAL A 51 1.77 11.70 -2.55
N TRP A 52 1.46 10.56 -1.92
CA TRP A 52 0.10 10.01 -1.96
C TRP A 52 -0.77 10.63 -0.88
N ASP A 53 -0.25 10.75 0.34
CA ASP A 53 -1.01 11.15 1.53
C ASP A 53 -2.42 10.50 1.55
N GLU A 54 -2.43 9.18 1.45
CA GLU A 54 -3.64 8.37 1.26
C GLU A 54 -3.74 7.32 2.36
N GLU A 55 -4.94 7.17 2.95
CA GLU A 55 -5.22 6.14 3.95
C GLU A 55 -5.91 4.95 3.30
N LEU A 56 -5.37 3.75 3.55
CA LEU A 56 -5.93 2.48 3.13
C LEU A 56 -6.27 1.65 4.36
N SER A 57 -7.47 1.06 4.37
CA SER A 57 -7.95 0.24 5.47
C SER A 57 -8.08 -1.21 5.04
N VAL A 58 -7.63 -2.13 5.90
CA VAL A 58 -7.81 -3.58 5.73
C VAL A 58 -8.34 -4.21 7.02
N SER A 59 -9.23 -5.18 6.90
CA SER A 59 -9.82 -5.86 8.06
C SER A 59 -8.86 -6.95 8.56
N ILE A 60 -8.56 -6.99 9.85
CA ILE A 60 -7.78 -8.06 10.46
C ILE A 60 -8.76 -9.15 10.89
N ALA A 61 -8.70 -10.33 10.27
CA ALA A 61 -9.42 -11.50 10.75
C ALA A 61 -8.57 -12.29 11.76
N LYS A 62 -9.22 -13.01 12.69
CA LYS A 62 -8.55 -13.81 13.73
C LYS A 62 -7.56 -14.84 13.18
N SER A 63 -7.80 -15.34 11.98
CA SER A 63 -6.96 -16.31 11.26
C SER A 63 -5.84 -15.67 10.42
N THR A 64 -5.78 -14.34 10.30
CA THR A 64 -4.82 -13.67 9.41
C THR A 64 -3.43 -13.64 10.03
N PRO A 65 -2.43 -14.33 9.46
CA PRO A 65 -1.08 -14.23 9.98
C PRO A 65 -0.47 -12.87 9.59
N LEU A 66 -0.06 -12.10 10.60
CA LEU A 66 0.55 -10.79 10.45
C LEU A 66 2.01 -10.95 10.02
N TYR A 67 2.26 -11.01 8.72
CA TYR A 67 3.62 -10.93 8.16
C TYR A 67 3.84 -9.53 7.58
N LEU A 68 4.49 -8.65 8.34
CA LEU A 68 5.07 -7.41 7.80
C LEU A 68 6.42 -7.77 7.16
N LYS A 69 6.48 -7.81 5.84
CA LYS A 69 7.75 -7.74 5.09
C LYS A 69 7.94 -6.31 4.62
N LEU A 70 9.01 -5.67 5.11
CA LEU A 70 9.51 -4.38 4.63
C LEU A 70 10.41 -4.59 3.41
#